data_AF-A0A7X3VIT9-F1
#
_entry.id   AF-A0A7X3VIT9-F1
#
_cell.length_a   1.000
_cell.length_b   1.000
_cell.length_c   1.000
_cell.angle_alpha   90.00
_cell.angle_beta   90.00
_cell.angle_gamma   90.00
#
_symmetry.space_group_name_H-M   'P 1'
#
loop_
_entity.id
_entity.type
_entity.pdbx_description
1 polymer ?
#
loop_
_entity_poly.entity_id
_entity_poly.type
_entity_poly.pdbx_seq_one_letter_code
_entity_poly.pdbx_strand_id
1 'polypeptide(L)'
;MTEEQKFIFDLKGYLLIPEVLTASEITTLKAQIETIRTDPESLPPHERRFPGGTAAFLIDHPVVIDILREILGEIRMESSWFTYRTVGDGGPPPHGGVR
;
A
#
# COMPACT_ATOMS: atom_id res chain seq x y z
N MET A 1 -4.45 -10.81 14.68
CA MET A 1 -5.21 -9.58 15.00
C MET A 1 -5.66 -9.63 16.47
N THR A 2 -5.93 -8.50 17.12
CA THR A 2 -6.62 -8.52 18.43
C THR A 2 -8.13 -8.76 18.23
N GLU A 3 -8.83 -9.21 19.27
CA GLU A 3 -10.29 -9.38 19.23
C GLU A 3 -11.02 -8.07 18.87
N GLU A 4 -10.53 -6.94 19.37
CA GLU A 4 -11.07 -5.62 19.03
C GLU A 4 -10.87 -5.30 17.54
N GLN A 5 -9.68 -5.55 16.99
CA GLN A 5 -9.43 -5.36 15.56
C GLN A 5 -10.33 -6.27 14.71
N LYS A 6 -10.52 -7.53 15.12
CA LYS A 6 -11.42 -8.44 14.44
C LYS A 6 -12.87 -7.91 14.45
N PHE A 7 -13.37 -7.49 15.61
CA PHE A 7 -14.70 -6.90 15.73
C PHE A 7 -14.86 -5.65 14.84
N ILE A 8 -13.88 -4.74 14.83
CA ILE A 8 -13.94 -3.53 13.99
C ILE A 8 -13.91 -3.88 12.51
N PHE A 9 -13.07 -4.84 12.10
CA PHE A 9 -13.03 -5.29 10.72
C PHE A 9 -14.36 -5.93 10.29
N ASP A 10 -14.92 -6.83 11.09
CA ASP A 10 -16.21 -7.47 10.81
C ASP A 10 -17.35 -6.46 10.71
N LEU A 11 -17.31 -5.40 11.54
CA LEU A 11 -18.33 -4.35 11.54
C LEU A 11 -18.20 -3.36 10.37
N LYS A 12 -16.97 -2.98 10.00
CA LYS A 12 -16.72 -1.85 9.07
C LYS A 12 -16.20 -2.27 7.70
N GLY A 13 -15.68 -3.49 7.57
CA GLY A 13 -14.97 -3.99 6.38
C GLY A 13 -13.57 -3.39 6.18
N TYR A 14 -13.03 -2.63 7.15
CA TYR A 14 -11.69 -2.06 7.09
C TYR A 14 -11.07 -1.85 8.47
N LEU A 15 -9.73 -1.73 8.51
CA LEU A 15 -8.95 -1.36 9.67
C LEU A 15 -8.11 -0.10 9.42
N LEU A 16 -7.94 0.71 10.45
CA LEU A 16 -6.98 1.81 10.48
C LEU A 16 -5.85 1.46 11.43
N ILE A 17 -4.63 1.36 10.91
CA ILE A 17 -3.43 1.10 11.69
C ILE A 17 -2.53 2.31 11.54
N PRO A 18 -2.38 3.14 12.59
CA PRO A 18 -1.53 4.32 12.52
C PRO A 18 -0.06 3.92 12.49
N GLU A 19 0.77 4.80 11.92
CA GLU A 19 2.24 4.76 12.08
C GLU A 19 2.91 3.44 11.65
N VAL A 20 2.34 2.75 10.66
CA VAL A 20 2.93 1.51 10.11
C VAL A 20 4.32 1.76 9.53
N LEU A 21 4.54 2.95 8.95
CA LEU A 21 5.81 3.36 8.36
C LEU A 21 6.41 4.53 9.14
N THR A 22 7.73 4.53 9.26
CA THR A 22 8.52 5.63 9.82
C THR A 22 8.60 6.81 8.86
N ALA A 23 8.94 7.99 9.38
CA ALA A 23 9.13 9.20 8.56
C ALA A 23 10.26 9.04 7.51
N SER A 24 11.31 8.27 7.82
CA SER A 24 12.42 8.00 6.91
C SER A 24 11.99 7.11 5.73
N GLU A 25 11.26 6.04 6.02
CA GLU A 25 10.69 5.16 4.99
C GLU A 25 9.74 5.93 4.08
N ILE A 26 8.86 6.74 4.66
CA ILE A 26 7.94 7.59 3.89
C ILE A 26 8.70 8.55 2.97
N THR A 27 9.77 9.17 3.46
CA THR A 27 10.59 10.10 2.67
C THR A 27 11.24 9.38 1.48
N THR A 28 11.82 8.21 1.74
CA THR A 28 12.50 7.39 0.72
C THR A 28 11.51 6.89 -0.34
N LEU A 29 10.36 6.37 0.08
CA LEU A 29 9.30 5.91 -0.82
C LEU A 29 8.78 7.03 -1.72
N LYS A 30 8.55 8.23 -1.16
CA LYS A 30 8.11 9.40 -1.93
C LYS A 30 9.14 9.81 -2.96
N ALA A 31 10.42 9.82 -2.61
CA ALA A 31 11.50 10.12 -3.54
C ALA A 31 11.54 9.12 -4.70
N GLN A 32 11.45 7.81 -4.41
CA GLN A 32 11.42 6.81 -5.48
C GLN A 32 10.17 6.93 -6.36
N ILE A 33 8.98 7.13 -5.79
CA ILE A 33 7.74 7.31 -6.55
C ILE A 33 7.86 8.51 -7.51
N GLU A 34 8.45 9.60 -7.05
CA GLU A 34 8.70 10.78 -7.87
C GLU A 34 9.68 10.47 -9.02
N THR A 35 10.76 9.75 -8.76
CA THR A 35 11.70 9.33 -9.81
C THR A 35 11.06 8.36 -10.80
N ILE A 36 10.31 7.35 -10.36
CA ILE A 36 9.58 6.42 -11.25
C ILE A 36 8.67 7.20 -12.19
N ARG A 37 8.03 8.28 -11.71
CA ARG A 37 7.08 9.07 -12.48
C ARG A 37 7.76 10.03 -13.47
N THR A 38 8.90 10.61 -13.09
CA THR A 38 9.52 11.72 -13.84
C THR A 38 10.71 11.29 -14.69
N ASP A 39 11.50 10.32 -14.22
CA ASP A 39 12.67 9.81 -14.92
C ASP A 39 12.94 8.32 -14.56
N PRO A 40 12.04 7.39 -14.96
CA PRO A 40 12.20 5.98 -14.64
C PRO A 40 13.45 5.34 -15.27
N GLU A 41 13.97 5.88 -16.38
CA GLU A 41 15.14 5.31 -17.05
C GLU A 41 16.43 5.54 -16.28
N SER A 42 16.46 6.54 -15.38
CA SER A 42 17.54 6.73 -14.40
C SER A 42 17.66 5.60 -13.38
N LEU A 43 16.61 4.81 -13.18
CA LEU A 43 16.58 3.69 -12.24
C LEU A 43 17.00 2.37 -12.91
N PRO A 44 17.55 1.41 -12.15
CA PRO A 44 17.72 0.04 -12.63
C PRO A 44 16.39 -0.55 -13.13
N PRO A 45 16.38 -1.41 -14.17
CA PRO A 45 15.14 -1.93 -14.77
C PRO A 45 14.12 -2.51 -13.79
N HIS A 46 14.58 -3.17 -12.71
CA HIS A 46 13.72 -3.79 -11.70
C HIS A 46 13.13 -2.81 -10.66
N GLU A 47 13.57 -1.55 -10.67
CA GLU A 47 13.09 -0.49 -9.76
C GLU A 47 12.22 0.56 -10.45
N ARG A 48 12.13 0.51 -11.79
CA ARG A 48 11.36 1.46 -12.63
C ARG A 48 9.85 1.36 -12.44
N ARG A 49 9.38 0.36 -11.70
CA ARG A 49 7.97 0.12 -11.42
C ARG A 49 7.79 -0.23 -9.96
N PHE A 50 6.66 0.17 -9.42
CA PHE A 50 6.25 -0.21 -8.08
C PHE A 50 5.86 -1.71 -8.05
N PRO A 51 6.30 -2.49 -7.06
CA PRO A 51 6.92 -2.11 -5.79
C PRO A 51 8.43 -2.41 -5.79
N GLY A 52 9.14 -2.24 -6.91
CA GLY A 52 10.59 -2.47 -6.96
C GLY A 52 11.39 -1.49 -6.10
N GLY A 53 12.71 -1.70 -5.98
CA GLY A 53 13.62 -0.80 -5.26
C GLY A 53 13.30 -0.67 -3.77
N THR A 54 13.31 0.56 -3.26
CA THR A 54 13.01 0.87 -1.85
C THR A 54 11.58 0.54 -1.43
N ALA A 55 10.66 0.31 -2.38
CA ALA A 55 9.31 -0.14 -2.09
C ALA A 55 9.18 -1.66 -1.90
N ALA A 56 10.24 -2.45 -2.14
CA ALA A 56 10.15 -3.91 -2.13
C ALA A 56 9.75 -4.49 -0.78
N PHE A 57 10.17 -3.86 0.33
CA PHE A 57 9.79 -4.30 1.68
C PHE A 57 8.30 -4.14 1.99
N LEU A 58 7.55 -3.40 1.17
CA LEU A 58 6.10 -3.27 1.33
C LEU A 58 5.35 -4.54 0.91
N ILE A 59 5.96 -5.40 0.08
CA ILE A 59 5.33 -6.63 -0.44
C ILE A 59 4.94 -7.56 0.70
N ASP A 60 5.83 -7.70 1.68
CA ASP A 60 5.71 -8.63 2.80
C ASP A 60 5.76 -7.92 4.17
N HIS A 61 5.34 -6.65 4.21
CA HIS A 61 5.36 -5.86 5.43
C HIS A 61 4.64 -6.60 6.58
N PRO A 62 5.31 -6.89 7.71
CA PRO A 62 4.82 -7.84 8.71
C PRO A 62 3.46 -7.45 9.29
N VAL A 63 3.26 -6.16 9.57
CA VAL A 63 1.97 -5.63 10.06
C VAL A 63 0.81 -5.95 9.11
N VAL A 64 1.04 -5.91 7.79
CA VAL A 64 -0.01 -6.16 6.79
C VAL A 64 -0.18 -7.65 6.57
N ILE A 65 0.91 -8.40 6.40
CA ILE A 65 0.88 -9.84 6.13
C ILE A 65 0.24 -10.62 7.28
N ASP A 66 0.53 -10.27 8.53
CA ASP A 66 -0.06 -10.96 9.69
C ASP A 66 -1.58 -10.78 9.75
N ILE A 67 -2.07 -9.61 9.34
CA ILE A 67 -3.50 -9.33 9.28
C ILE A 67 -4.15 -10.03 8.09
N LEU A 68 -3.53 -9.97 6.90
CA LEU A 68 -4.07 -10.65 5.73
C LEU A 68 -4.12 -12.17 5.91
N ARG A 69 -3.12 -12.77 6.57
CA ARG A 69 -3.10 -14.21 6.89
C ARG A 69 -4.20 -14.59 7.86
N GLU A 70 -4.50 -13.76 8.84
CA GLU A 70 -5.61 -13.98 9.78
C GLU A 70 -6.97 -13.94 9.05
N ILE A 71 -7.15 -13.03 8.11
CA ILE A 71 -8.45 -12.83 7.41
C ILE A 71 -8.63 -13.81 6.24
N LEU A 72 -7.59 -14.06 5.46
CA LEU A 72 -7.67 -14.72 4.16
C LEU A 72 -6.90 -16.06 4.09
N GLY A 73 -6.03 -16.34 5.06
CA GLY A 73 -5.15 -17.51 5.03
C GLY A 73 -3.97 -17.34 4.08
N GLU A 74 -3.76 -18.30 3.18
CA GLU A 74 -2.68 -18.25 2.19
C GLU A 74 -2.97 -17.21 1.11
N ILE A 75 -2.01 -16.33 0.85
CA ILE A 75 -2.17 -15.19 -0.06
C ILE A 75 -1.00 -15.08 -1.03
N ARG A 76 -1.27 -14.47 -2.18
CA ARG A 76 -0.26 -14.05 -3.16
C ARG A 76 -0.56 -12.63 -3.62
N MET A 77 0.46 -11.79 -3.72
CA MET A 77 0.31 -10.47 -4.32
C MET A 77 0.08 -10.61 -5.83
N GLU A 78 -1.10 -10.17 -6.30
CA GLU A 78 -1.44 -10.18 -7.73
C GLU A 78 -0.86 -8.97 -8.45
N SER A 79 -0.99 -7.79 -7.84
CA SER A 79 -0.56 -6.52 -8.43
C SER A 79 -0.31 -5.48 -7.35
N SER A 80 0.45 -4.45 -7.72
CA SER A 80 0.71 -3.29 -6.87
C SER A 80 0.91 -2.05 -7.72
N TRP A 81 0.46 -0.90 -7.23
CA TRP A 81 0.66 0.39 -7.85
C TRP A 81 0.67 1.46 -6.77
N PHE A 82 1.22 2.64 -7.08
CA PHE A 82 1.00 3.84 -6.28
C PHE A 82 -0.03 4.72 -6.96
N THR A 83 -0.69 5.57 -6.16
CA THR A 83 -1.53 6.65 -6.67
C THR A 83 -0.80 7.97 -6.45
N TYR A 84 -0.66 8.76 -7.52
CA TYR A 84 -0.08 10.10 -7.48
C TYR A 84 -1.17 11.12 -7.76
N ARG A 85 -1.27 12.17 -6.93
CA ARG A 85 -2.34 13.15 -6.98
C ARG A 85 -1.77 14.54 -6.75
N THR A 86 -2.31 15.52 -7.44
CA THR A 86 -2.03 16.94 -7.29
C THR A 86 -3.23 17.69 -6.71
N VAL A 87 -3.00 18.89 -6.19
CA VAL A 87 -4.07 19.74 -5.67
C VAL A 87 -5.02 20.07 -6.83
N GLY A 88 -6.30 19.74 -6.64
CA GLY A 88 -7.35 19.93 -7.66
C GLY A 88 -7.81 18.63 -8.33
N ASP A 89 -7.05 17.53 -8.21
CA ASP A 89 -7.50 16.24 -8.74
C ASP A 89 -8.74 15.73 -7.98
N GLY A 90 -9.84 15.48 -8.70
CA GLY A 90 -11.08 14.92 -8.15
C GLY A 90 -10.97 13.44 -7.74
N GLY A 91 -11.73 12.99 -6.73
CA GLY A 91 -11.73 11.60 -6.27
C GLY A 91 -12.67 10.69 -7.08
N PRO A 92 -12.48 9.36 -7.05
CA PRO A 92 -13.51 8.45 -7.55
C PRO A 92 -14.81 8.65 -6.74
N PRO A 93 -16.00 8.54 -7.36
CA PRO A 93 -17.25 8.52 -6.62
C PRO A 93 -17.33 7.26 -5.74
N PRO A 94 -18.29 7.19 -4.80
CA PRO A 94 -18.55 5.96 -4.04
C PRO A 94 -18.68 4.74 -4.95
N HIS A 95 -17.96 3.67 -4.64
CA HIS A 95 -17.89 2.40 -5.37
C HIS A 95 -17.69 1.24 -4.39
N GLY A 96 -17.82 -0.01 -4.85
CA GLY A 96 -17.56 -1.21 -4.03
C GLY A 96 -18.73 -1.74 -3.20
N GLY A 97 -19.94 -1.20 -3.37
CA GLY A 97 -21.18 -1.78 -2.81
C GLY A 97 -21.86 -2.74 -3.79
N VAL A 98 -22.69 -3.64 -3.26
CA VAL A 98 -23.73 -4.31 -4.06
C VAL A 98 -24.79 -3.28 -4.45
N ARG A 99 -25.23 -3.30 -5.71
CA ARG A 99 -26.39 -2.54 -6.16
C ARG A 99 -27.66 -3.01 -5.47
#